data_AF-A0A7V8QJF3-F1
#
_entry.id   AF-A0A7V8QJF3-F1
#
_cell.length_a   1.000
_cell.length_b   1.000
_cell.length_c   1.000
_cell.angle_alpha   90.00
_cell.angle_beta   90.00
_cell.angle_gamma   90.00
#
_symmetry.space_group_name_H-M   'P 1'
#
loop_
_entity.id
_entity.type
_entity.pdbx_description
1 polymer ?
#
loop_
_entity_poly.entity_id
_entity_poly.type
_entity_poly.pdbx_seq_one_letter_code
_entity_poly.pdbx_strand_id
1 'polypeptide(L)'
;MEQLRFSTHASVRSQQRGIPPLVVDLIVRFGRVRHEGDERVFFLDKKGKRQAAGYTGGLLRKDDGKLDAFVVTDTADQVITVGHLYQKKMRRQ
;
A
#
# COMPACT_ATOMS: atom_id res chain seq x y z
N MET A 1 18.94 0.34 0.35
CA MET A 1 17.68 1.07 0.12
C MET A 1 17.24 0.73 -1.28
N GLU A 2 16.28 -0.17 -1.41
CA GLU A 2 15.77 -0.61 -2.71
C GLU A 2 14.70 0.41 -3.16
N GLN A 3 14.91 1.02 -4.31
CA GLN A 3 14.19 2.22 -4.75
C GLN A 3 13.08 1.77 -5.71
N LEU A 4 11.86 1.66 -5.21
CA LEU A 4 10.69 1.33 -6.04
C LEU A 4 10.47 2.42 -7.10
N ARG A 5 10.43 2.02 -8.37
CA ARG A 5 10.08 2.93 -9.46
C ARG A 5 8.58 2.88 -9.69
N PHE A 6 7.92 4.03 -9.54
CA PHE A 6 6.54 4.16 -9.98
C PHE A 6 6.48 4.09 -11.50
N SER A 7 5.71 3.15 -12.04
CA SER A 7 5.32 3.24 -13.44
C SER A 7 4.42 4.47 -13.65
N THR A 8 4.42 5.02 -14.87
CA THR A 8 3.49 6.10 -15.25
C THR A 8 2.04 5.71 -14.96
N HIS A 9 1.71 4.42 -15.08
CA HIS A 9 0.39 3.88 -14.77
C HIS A 9 0.07 3.95 -13.26
N ALA A 10 1.00 3.55 -12.40
CA ALA A 10 0.84 3.58 -10.94
C ALA A 10 0.72 5.01 -10.40
N SER A 11 1.50 5.96 -10.92
CA SER A 11 1.41 7.38 -10.52
C SER A 11 0.04 7.98 -10.86
N VAL A 12 -0.45 7.75 -12.08
CA VAL A 12 -1.78 8.22 -12.52
C VAL A 12 -2.90 7.57 -11.70
N ARG A 13 -2.82 6.26 -11.41
CA ARG A 13 -3.83 5.55 -10.60
C ARG A 13 -3.81 5.97 -9.13
N SER A 14 -2.64 6.25 -8.56
CA SER A 14 -2.53 6.77 -7.19
C SER A 14 -3.22 8.12 -7.07
N GLN A 15 -3.00 9.01 -8.05
CA GLN A 15 -3.62 10.33 -8.11
C GLN A 15 -5.13 10.25 -8.32
N GLN A 16 -5.60 9.42 -9.25
CA GLN A 16 -7.04 9.21 -9.51
C GLN A 16 -7.80 8.59 -8.33
N ARG A 17 -7.12 7.87 -7.43
CA ARG A 17 -7.72 7.19 -6.27
C ARG A 17 -7.55 7.95 -4.95
N GLY A 18 -6.96 9.15 -4.99
CA GLY A 18 -6.69 9.95 -3.81
C GLY A 18 -5.75 9.27 -2.81
N ILE A 19 -4.83 8.42 -3.29
CA ILE A 19 -3.84 7.73 -2.46
C ILE A 19 -2.56 8.57 -2.48
N PRO A 20 -2.17 9.19 -1.34
CA PRO A 20 -0.95 9.98 -1.27
C PRO A 20 0.28 9.10 -1.51
N PRO A 21 1.34 9.60 -2.17
CA PRO A 21 2.62 8.89 -2.30
C PRO A 21 3.19 8.42 -0.95
N LEU A 22 3.01 9.23 0.10
CA LEU A 22 3.37 8.87 1.47
C LEU A 22 2.74 7.54 1.91
N VAL A 23 1.50 7.26 1.54
CA VAL A 23 0.83 6.00 1.91
C VAL A 23 1.47 4.81 1.20
N VAL A 24 1.87 4.97 -0.06
CA VAL A 24 2.59 3.93 -0.81
C VAL A 24 3.92 3.62 -0.14
N ASP A 25 4.69 4.64 0.24
CA ASP A 25 5.95 4.47 0.97
C ASP A 25 5.73 3.75 2.31
N LEU A 26 4.66 4.09 3.04
CA LEU A 26 4.32 3.43 4.30
C LEU A 26 3.94 1.96 4.10
N ILE A 27 3.18 1.64 3.05
CA ILE A 27 2.80 0.26 2.70
C ILE A 27 4.04 -0.57 2.36
N VAL A 28 4.96 -0.02 1.58
CA VAL A 28 6.19 -0.72 1.22
C VAL A 28 7.08 -0.93 2.45
N ARG A 29 7.18 0.08 3.30
CA ARG A 29 8.08 0.08 4.45
C ARG A 29 7.59 -0.75 5.65
N PHE A 30 6.29 -0.69 5.94
CA PHE A 30 5.70 -1.31 7.13
C PHE A 30 4.65 -2.37 6.80
N GLY A 31 4.31 -2.52 5.53
CA GLY A 31 3.35 -3.53 5.09
C GLY A 31 3.94 -4.92 5.04
N ARG A 32 3.05 -5.88 4.88
CA ARG A 32 3.40 -7.26 4.56
C ARG A 32 3.36 -7.44 3.06
N VAL A 33 4.23 -8.32 2.58
CA VAL A 33 4.21 -8.81 1.20
C VAL A 33 3.45 -10.14 1.14
N ARG A 34 2.63 -10.30 0.11
CA ARG A 34 2.04 -11.56 -0.31
C ARG A 34 2.48 -11.82 -1.74
N HIS A 35 2.99 -13.02 -2.00
CA HIS A 35 3.34 -13.45 -3.35
C HIS A 35 2.10 -14.07 -3.99
N GLU A 36 1.67 -13.55 -5.14
CA GLU A 36 0.59 -14.11 -5.95
C GLU A 36 1.13 -14.35 -7.36
N GLY A 37 1.64 -15.57 -7.60
CA GLY A 37 2.36 -15.90 -8.83
C GLY A 37 3.67 -15.12 -8.93
N ASP A 38 3.87 -14.45 -10.05
CA ASP A 38 5.05 -13.60 -10.32
C ASP A 38 4.92 -12.19 -9.71
N GLU A 39 3.76 -11.86 -9.12
CA GLU A 39 3.49 -10.54 -8.54
C GLU A 39 3.65 -10.53 -7.02
N ARG A 40 4.02 -9.36 -6.49
CA ARG A 40 4.08 -9.09 -5.04
C ARG A 40 3.04 -8.06 -4.67
N VAL A 41 2.19 -8.40 -3.71
CA VAL A 41 1.16 -7.53 -3.17
C VAL A 41 1.56 -7.07 -1.77
N PHE A 42 1.82 -5.79 -1.61
CA PHE A 42 2.11 -5.13 -0.35
C PHE A 42 0.84 -4.52 0.25
N PHE A 43 0.60 -4.73 1.53
CA PHE A 43 -0.54 -4.16 2.26
C PHE A 43 -0.22 -3.95 3.73
N LEU A 44 -0.90 -3.01 4.39
CA LEU A 44 -0.72 -2.80 5.84
C LEU A 44 -1.65 -3.70 6.65
N ASP A 45 -1.06 -4.59 7.45
CA ASP A 45 -1.80 -5.31 8.49
C ASP A 45 -2.03 -4.41 9.72
N LYS A 46 -2.73 -4.91 10.74
CA LYS A 46 -3.00 -4.16 11.98
C LYS A 46 -1.71 -3.65 12.67
N LYS A 47 -0.59 -4.37 12.54
CA LYS A 47 0.69 -3.99 13.14
C LYS A 47 1.37 -2.89 12.30
N GLY A 48 1.43 -3.07 10.99
CA GLY A 48 1.94 -2.11 10.02
C GLY A 48 1.20 -0.78 10.09
N LYS A 49 -0.13 -0.78 10.22
CA LYS A 49 -0.91 0.45 10.42
C LYS A 49 -0.52 1.19 11.70
N ARG A 50 -0.24 0.48 12.80
CA ARG A 50 0.23 1.11 14.05
C ARG A 50 1.64 1.68 13.89
N GLN A 51 2.53 0.97 13.20
CA GLN A 51 3.89 1.44 12.94
C GLN A 51 3.88 2.67 12.01
N ALA A 52 3.08 2.64 10.95
CA ALA A 52 2.89 3.76 10.03
C ALA A 52 2.31 4.99 10.75
N ALA A 53 1.31 4.79 11.62
CA ALA A 53 0.75 5.87 12.42
C ALA A 53 1.78 6.47 13.41
N GLY A 54 2.58 5.64 14.06
CA GLY A 54 3.67 6.09 14.92
C GLY A 54 4.76 6.82 14.14
N TYR A 55 5.14 6.31 12.97
CA TYR A 55 6.16 6.92 12.11
C TYR A 55 5.74 8.30 11.59
N THR A 56 4.46 8.47 11.27
CA THR A 56 3.91 9.76 10.83
C THR A 56 3.62 10.73 11.97
N GLY A 57 3.97 10.39 13.22
CA GLY A 57 3.72 11.25 14.38
C GLY A 57 2.24 11.51 14.64
N GLY A 58 1.35 10.62 14.19
CA GLY A 58 -0.11 10.78 14.30
C GLY A 58 -0.78 11.54 13.15
N LEU A 59 -0.04 11.98 12.12
CA LEU A 59 -0.61 12.60 10.92
C LEU A 59 -1.59 11.64 10.20
N LEU A 60 -1.26 10.35 10.16
CA LEU A 60 -2.18 9.30 9.76
C LEU A 60 -2.53 8.46 10.99
N ARG A 61 -3.82 8.34 11.29
CA ARG A 61 -4.27 7.46 12.36
C ARG A 61 -4.34 6.03 11.86
N LYS A 62 -4.17 5.05 12.75
CA LYS A 62 -4.22 3.60 12.42
C LYS A 62 -5.55 3.15 11.79
N ASP A 63 -6.60 3.94 11.98
CA ASP A 63 -7.98 3.78 11.49
C ASP A 63 -8.29 4.70 10.28
N ASP A 64 -7.31 5.46 9.78
CA ASP A 64 -7.47 6.24 8.57
C ASP A 64 -7.65 5.30 7.36
N GLY A 65 -8.77 5.45 6.65
CA GLY A 65 -9.09 4.65 5.48
C GLY A 65 -8.07 4.77 4.35
N LYS A 66 -7.21 5.80 4.35
CA LYS A 66 -6.06 5.86 3.43
C LYS A 66 -5.06 4.74 3.66
N LEU A 67 -4.95 4.19 4.88
CA LEU A 67 -4.08 3.04 5.19
C LEU A 67 -4.70 1.69 4.77
N ASP A 68 -5.97 1.68 4.34
CA ASP A 68 -6.60 0.52 3.69
C ASP A 68 -6.28 0.50 2.20
N ALA A 69 -4.99 0.56 1.85
CA ALA A 69 -4.51 0.49 0.48
C ALA A 69 -3.50 -0.66 0.30
N PHE A 70 -3.34 -1.08 -0.95
CA PHE A 70 -2.41 -2.11 -1.38
C PHE A 70 -1.62 -1.64 -2.60
N VAL A 71 -0.41 -2.17 -2.73
CA VAL A 71 0.55 -1.86 -3.79
C VAL A 71 0.96 -3.20 -4.41
N VAL A 72 0.82 -3.32 -5.72
CA VAL A 72 1.26 -4.50 -6.47
C VAL A 72 2.51 -4.14 -7.25
N THR A 73 3.54 -4.97 -7.13
CA THR A 73 4.79 -4.85 -7.87
C THR A 73 5.06 -6.10 -8.69
N ASP A 74 5.83 -5.95 -9.77
CA ASP A 74 6.37 -7.08 -10.53
C ASP A 74 7.61 -7.69 -9.83
N THR A 75 8.22 -8.65 -10.53
CA THR A 75 9.50 -9.28 -10.18
C THR A 75 10.70 -8.33 -10.27
N ALA A 76 10.54 -7.14 -10.88
CA ALA A 76 11.58 -6.12 -11.06
C ALA A 76 11.41 -4.91 -10.11
N ASP A 77 10.60 -5.06 -9.05
CA ASP A 77 10.33 -4.00 -8.06
C ASP A 77 9.72 -2.72 -8.67
N GLN A 78 9.02 -2.87 -9.79
CA GLN A 78 8.23 -1.79 -10.39
C GLN A 78 6.80 -1.84 -9.86
N VAL A 79 6.30 -0.70 -9.38
CA VAL A 79 4.91 -0.58 -8.96
C VAL A 79 4.02 -0.57 -10.21
N ILE A 80 3.23 -1.64 -10.38
CA ILE A 80 2.30 -1.80 -11.50
C ILE A 80 0.94 -1.21 -11.13
N THR A 81 0.49 -1.45 -9.88
CA THR A 81 -0.86 -1.08 -9.44
C THR A 81 -0.88 -0.60 -7.99
N VAL A 82 -1.68 0.43 -7.70
CA VAL A 82 -1.98 0.88 -6.33
C VAL A 82 -3.48 1.04 -6.19
N GLY A 83 -4.09 0.47 -5.15
CA GLY A 83 -5.55 0.53 -4.95
C GLY A 83 -5.96 0.55 -3.48
N HIS A 84 -7.22 0.87 -3.23
CA HIS A 84 -7.81 0.70 -1.90
C HIS A 84 -8.24 -0.76 -1.73
N LEU A 85 -7.93 -1.35 -0.59
CA LEU A 85 -8.56 -2.58 -0.09
C LEU A 85 -10.05 -2.24 0.13
N TYR A 86 -10.91 -2.54 -0.85
CA TYR A 86 -12.35 -2.40 -0.68
C TYR A 86 -12.78 -3.31 0.48
N GLN A 87 -12.96 -2.75 1.67
CA GLN A 87 -13.31 -3.44 2.93
C GLN A 87 -14.66 -4.21 2.89
N LYS A 88 -15.34 -4.31 1.75
CA LYS A 88 -16.70 -4.85 1.68
C LYS A 88 -16.84 -6.33 1.31
N LYS A 89 -15.77 -7.06 0.95
CA LYS A 89 -15.89 -8.48 0.54
C LYS A 89 -14.99 -9.52 1.23
N MET A 90 -14.38 -9.22 2.38
CA MET A 90 -13.69 -10.24 3.20
C MET A 90 -14.14 -10.24 4.67
N ARG A 91 -15.45 -10.05 4.93
CA ARG A 91 -16.07 -10.33 6.25
C ARG A 91 -17.01 -11.55 6.23
N ARG A 92 -16.92 -12.44 5.24
CA ARG A 92 -17.66 -13.71 5.19
C ARG A 92 -16.90 -14.77 4.39
N GLN A 93 -16.23 -15.69 5.06
CA GLN A 93 -16.72 -17.05 5.31
C GLN A 93 -15.98 -17.64 6.50
#